data_AF-A0A8S3HRX5-F1
#
_entry.id   AF-A0A8S3HRX5-F1
#
_cell.length_a   1.000
_cell.length_b   1.000
_cell.length_c   1.000
_cell.angle_alpha   90.00
_cell.angle_beta   90.00
_cell.angle_gamma   90.00
#
_symmetry.space_group_name_H-M   'P 1'
#
loop_
_entity.id
_entity.type
_entity.pdbx_description
1 polymer ?
#
loop_
_entity_poly.entity_id
_entity_poly.type
_entity_poly.pdbx_seq_one_letter_code
_entity_poly.pdbx_strand_id
1 'polypeptide(L)'
;RCSLYGLWGNATLGGKTLQLRALDWDVDAGLQDYPVVTIYHPGTSKLGHPFANVAWAGYIGTLTGMSSQRLGISEIGVSYPDDTFGDESMSGLPFIFVERYILQYSDTIDDALSFIADVKRTCHLILGVADGNLGTARMIQYSHSKVNFFDDQNLQPLADWHPRIPNAIYSGMDWLCPSRQFKLYTAITEQYGQITPESSIKNITAYVKTGDLHVGVYDLTDNVMYVANARGTNEQGPLEAYKRQFVRVDLNIEFARQR
;
A
#
# COMPACT_ATOMS: atom_id res chain seq x y z
N ARG A 1 13.24 1.92 -3.20
CA ARG A 1 13.04 1.83 -1.73
C ARG A 1 11.54 2.04 -1.52
N CYS A 2 10.87 1.37 -0.60
CA CYS A 2 9.44 1.59 -0.38
C CYS A 2 9.13 1.36 1.09
N SER A 3 7.95 1.69 1.56
CA SER A 3 7.47 1.21 2.87
C SER A 3 5.96 0.99 2.80
N LEU A 4 5.49 0.03 3.58
CA LEU A 4 4.06 -0.20 3.79
C LEU A 4 3.77 -0.55 5.24
N TYR A 5 2.53 -0.31 5.64
CA TYR A 5 1.94 -0.92 6.81
C TYR A 5 0.46 -1.16 6.57
N GLY A 6 -0.12 -2.07 7.34
CA GLY A 6 -1.55 -2.17 7.60
C GLY A 6 -1.73 -2.20 9.11
N LEU A 7 -2.48 -1.26 9.66
CA LEU A 7 -2.70 -1.08 11.10
C LEU A 7 -4.20 -1.14 11.36
N TRP A 8 -4.62 -1.85 12.40
CA TRP A 8 -6.02 -1.97 12.76
C TRP A 8 -6.20 -2.07 14.27
N GLY A 9 -7.44 -2.16 14.74
CA GLY A 9 -7.75 -2.44 16.15
C GLY A 9 -6.98 -1.54 17.12
N ASN A 10 -6.29 -2.12 18.09
CA ASN A 10 -5.64 -1.36 19.15
C ASN A 10 -4.39 -0.58 18.69
N ALA A 11 -3.93 -0.75 17.44
CA ALA A 11 -2.80 0.00 16.91
C ALA A 11 -3.16 1.45 16.54
N THR A 12 -4.43 1.74 16.29
CA THR A 12 -4.90 3.03 15.75
C THR A 12 -5.89 3.71 16.69
N LEU A 13 -6.04 5.02 16.53
CA LEU A 13 -7.01 5.77 17.31
C LEU A 13 -8.43 5.31 16.94
N GLY A 14 -9.16 4.81 17.93
CA GLY A 14 -10.57 4.41 17.77
C GLY A 14 -10.77 3.10 17.01
N GLY A 15 -9.73 2.29 16.79
CA GLY A 15 -9.89 0.97 16.16
C GLY A 15 -9.94 0.97 14.63
N LYS A 16 -9.60 2.08 13.99
CA LYS A 16 -9.65 2.25 12.53
C LYS A 16 -8.67 1.35 11.79
N THR A 17 -9.01 0.94 10.56
CA THR A 17 -8.07 0.28 9.64
C THR A 17 -7.36 1.33 8.80
N LEU A 18 -6.07 1.50 9.05
CA LEU A 18 -5.20 2.42 8.32
C LEU A 18 -4.18 1.64 7.50
N GLN A 19 -3.83 2.13 6.32
CA GLN A 19 -2.80 1.52 5.49
C GLN A 19 -1.90 2.59 4.87
N LEU A 20 -0.62 2.25 4.69
CA LEU A 20 0.38 3.11 4.03
C LEU A 20 0.91 2.41 2.80
N ARG A 21 1.02 3.19 1.73
CA ARG A 21 1.84 2.89 0.57
C ARG A 21 2.81 4.05 0.33
N ALA A 22 4.11 3.80 0.49
CA ALA A 22 5.15 4.79 0.26
C ALA A 22 6.16 4.31 -0.79
N LEU A 23 6.22 5.00 -1.93
CA LEU A 23 7.04 4.66 -3.08
C LEU A 23 8.28 5.57 -3.17
N ASP A 24 9.45 5.04 -2.80
CA ASP A 24 10.74 5.65 -3.08
C ASP A 24 11.28 5.13 -4.42
N TRP A 25 11.04 5.92 -5.45
CA TRP A 25 11.56 5.67 -6.77
C TRP A 25 12.13 6.96 -7.35
N ASP A 26 12.56 6.91 -8.61
CA ASP A 26 13.26 8.00 -9.26
C ASP A 26 12.35 9.23 -9.42
N VAL A 27 12.75 10.34 -8.76
CA VAL A 27 12.06 11.63 -8.82
C VAL A 27 12.46 12.47 -10.04
N ASP A 28 13.42 11.99 -10.84
CA ASP A 28 13.86 12.59 -12.09
C ASP A 28 13.36 11.81 -13.33
N ALA A 29 12.52 10.79 -13.12
CA ALA A 29 11.97 9.95 -14.20
C ALA A 29 10.90 10.64 -15.07
N GLY A 30 10.53 11.89 -14.76
CA GLY A 30 9.49 12.66 -15.47
C GLY A 30 8.05 12.27 -15.09
N LEU A 31 7.88 11.26 -14.24
CA LEU A 31 6.57 10.84 -13.73
C LEU A 31 5.92 11.93 -12.88
N GLN A 32 6.73 12.64 -12.09
CA GLN A 32 6.29 13.66 -11.17
C GLN A 32 5.53 14.83 -11.82
N ASP A 33 5.64 14.99 -13.13
CA ASP A 33 4.92 16.00 -13.92
C ASP A 33 3.50 15.58 -14.30
N TYR A 34 3.14 14.31 -14.13
CA TYR A 34 1.85 13.76 -14.59
C TYR A 34 1.11 12.90 -13.55
N PRO A 35 1.06 13.24 -12.25
CA PRO A 35 0.31 12.46 -11.27
C PRO A 35 -1.19 12.55 -11.54
N VAL A 36 -1.89 11.42 -11.44
CA VAL A 36 -3.34 11.32 -11.67
C VAL A 36 -3.98 10.44 -10.62
N VAL A 37 -5.06 10.95 -10.00
CA VAL A 37 -6.03 10.14 -9.27
C VAL A 37 -7.16 9.80 -10.24
N THR A 38 -7.27 8.53 -10.62
CA THR A 38 -8.33 8.05 -11.53
C THR A 38 -9.38 7.28 -10.75
N ILE A 39 -10.64 7.73 -10.82
CA ILE A 39 -11.78 7.01 -10.26
C ILE A 39 -12.47 6.22 -11.38
N TYR A 40 -12.39 4.90 -11.31
CA TYR A 40 -13.07 4.01 -12.24
C TYR A 40 -14.48 3.70 -11.73
N HIS A 41 -15.46 3.87 -12.62
CA HIS A 41 -16.86 3.47 -12.38
C HIS A 41 -17.24 2.43 -13.43
N PRO A 42 -17.12 1.12 -13.13
CA PRO A 42 -17.56 0.08 -14.06
C PRO A 42 -19.04 0.22 -14.38
N GLY A 43 -19.41 0.12 -15.66
CA GLY A 43 -20.79 0.35 -16.12
C GLY A 43 -21.80 -0.71 -15.69
N THR A 44 -21.32 -1.86 -15.19
CA THR A 44 -22.14 -2.93 -14.61
C THR A 44 -21.35 -3.63 -13.50
N SER A 45 -22.04 -4.26 -12.56
CA SER A 45 -21.39 -5.06 -11.50
C SER A 45 -20.56 -6.23 -12.03
N LYS A 46 -20.84 -6.72 -13.24
CA LYS A 46 -20.03 -7.77 -13.89
C LYS A 46 -18.63 -7.30 -14.27
N LEU A 47 -18.43 -5.99 -14.40
CA LEU A 47 -17.14 -5.37 -14.72
C LEU A 47 -16.38 -4.93 -13.45
N GLY A 48 -16.86 -5.34 -12.27
CA GLY A 48 -16.25 -5.07 -10.98
C GLY A 48 -16.85 -3.87 -10.24
N HIS A 49 -16.18 -3.50 -9.16
CA HIS A 49 -16.53 -2.41 -8.26
C HIS A 49 -15.88 -1.09 -8.69
N PRO A 50 -16.47 0.06 -8.33
CA PRO A 50 -15.74 1.31 -8.34
C PRO A 50 -14.46 1.24 -7.51
N PHE A 51 -13.38 1.82 -8.02
CA PHE A 51 -12.10 1.90 -7.31
C PHE A 51 -11.29 3.11 -7.74
N ALA A 52 -10.46 3.59 -6.83
CA ALA A 52 -9.51 4.68 -7.03
C ALA A 52 -8.14 4.09 -7.37
N ASN A 53 -7.51 4.61 -8.41
CA ASN A 53 -6.14 4.31 -8.81
C ASN A 53 -5.32 5.61 -8.76
N VAL A 54 -4.22 5.59 -8.02
CA VAL A 54 -3.29 6.72 -7.92
C VAL A 54 -2.01 6.33 -8.60
N ALA A 55 -1.73 7.00 -9.71
CA ALA A 55 -0.60 6.68 -10.57
C ALA A 55 -0.22 7.91 -11.40
N TRP A 56 0.35 7.68 -12.59
CA TRP A 56 0.72 8.71 -13.54
C TRP A 56 -0.03 8.53 -14.87
N ALA A 57 -0.12 9.60 -15.66
CA ALA A 57 -0.78 9.55 -16.96
C ALA A 57 -0.22 8.41 -17.84
N GLY A 58 -1.11 7.61 -18.44
CA GLY A 58 -0.75 6.44 -19.23
C GLY A 58 -0.56 5.14 -18.44
N TYR A 59 -0.56 5.19 -17.11
CA TYR A 59 -0.46 4.01 -16.26
C TYR A 59 -1.81 3.30 -16.11
N ILE A 60 -1.92 2.09 -16.67
CA ILE A 60 -3.20 1.32 -16.70
C ILE A 60 -3.31 0.24 -15.61
N GLY A 61 -2.19 -0.11 -14.96
CA GLY A 61 -2.18 -0.96 -13.77
C GLY A 61 -2.48 -0.16 -12.49
N THR A 62 -2.24 -0.77 -11.34
CA THR A 62 -2.41 -0.12 -10.03
C THR A 62 -1.22 -0.44 -9.13
N LEU A 63 -0.69 0.60 -8.47
CA LEU A 63 0.36 0.55 -7.43
C LEU A 63 -0.12 1.19 -6.11
N THR A 64 -1.20 1.96 -6.15
CA THR A 64 -1.74 2.67 -5.00
C THR A 64 -3.22 2.88 -5.27
N GLY A 65 -4.08 2.49 -4.33
CA GLY A 65 -5.50 2.62 -4.54
C GLY A 65 -6.34 1.98 -3.44
N MET A 66 -7.63 2.30 -3.53
CA MET A 66 -8.69 1.77 -2.66
C MET A 66 -9.91 1.39 -3.50
N SER A 67 -10.61 0.34 -3.10
CA SER A 67 -11.89 -0.05 -3.72
C SER A 67 -13.09 0.49 -2.93
N SER A 68 -14.25 0.51 -3.56
CA SER A 68 -15.53 0.77 -2.88
C SER A 68 -15.91 -0.31 -1.87
N GLN A 69 -15.24 -1.47 -1.90
CA GLN A 69 -15.32 -2.51 -0.86
C GLN A 69 -14.39 -2.24 0.33
N ARG A 70 -13.76 -1.05 0.38
CA ARG A 70 -12.82 -0.64 1.43
C ARG A 70 -11.59 -1.54 1.53
N LEU A 71 -11.18 -2.13 0.41
CA LEU A 71 -9.89 -2.79 0.27
C LEU A 71 -8.84 -1.76 -0.12
N GLY A 72 -7.67 -1.81 0.51
CA GLY A 72 -6.51 -1.02 0.14
C GLY A 72 -5.34 -1.93 -0.25
N ILE A 73 -4.49 -1.43 -1.14
CA ILE A 73 -3.28 -2.15 -1.59
C ILE A 73 -2.00 -1.34 -1.39
N SER A 74 -0.90 -2.05 -1.23
CA SER A 74 0.44 -1.48 -1.13
C SER A 74 1.48 -2.53 -1.48
N GLU A 75 2.63 -2.10 -2.00
CA GLU A 75 3.67 -3.01 -2.44
C GLU A 75 5.08 -2.45 -2.26
N ILE A 76 6.03 -3.38 -2.18
CA ILE A 76 7.46 -3.16 -2.17
C ILE A 76 8.08 -4.15 -3.15
N GLY A 77 8.89 -3.64 -4.07
CA GLY A 77 9.77 -4.48 -4.89
C GLY A 77 10.92 -5.04 -4.05
N VAL A 78 11.14 -6.35 -4.13
CA VAL A 78 12.20 -7.05 -3.39
C VAL A 78 13.40 -7.20 -4.31
N SER A 79 14.52 -6.54 -3.97
CA SER A 79 15.75 -6.63 -4.75
C SER A 79 16.70 -7.70 -4.20
N TYR A 80 16.59 -7.99 -2.90
CA TYR A 80 17.43 -8.95 -2.19
C TYR A 80 16.54 -9.99 -1.48
N PRO A 81 15.92 -10.91 -2.24
CA PRO A 81 15.16 -12.01 -1.66
C PRO A 81 16.09 -12.92 -0.85
N ASP A 82 15.53 -13.60 0.15
CA ASP A 82 16.17 -14.79 0.73
C ASP A 82 15.61 -16.08 0.09
N ASP A 83 16.08 -17.23 0.54
CA ASP A 83 15.68 -18.55 0.01
C ASP A 83 14.18 -18.85 0.18
N THR A 84 13.46 -18.05 0.96
CA THR A 84 12.02 -18.22 1.17
C THR A 84 11.20 -17.72 -0.02
N PHE A 85 11.73 -16.85 -0.90
CA PHE A 85 11.00 -16.33 -2.07
C PHE A 85 10.95 -17.30 -3.26
N GLY A 86 11.93 -18.19 -3.45
CA GLY A 86 11.98 -18.99 -4.67
C GLY A 86 12.29 -18.14 -5.90
N ASP A 87 11.70 -18.47 -7.06
CA ASP A 87 12.15 -17.97 -8.36
C ASP A 87 11.27 -16.83 -8.89
N GLU A 88 11.76 -16.15 -9.93
CA GLU A 88 11.00 -15.21 -10.77
C GLU A 88 10.70 -15.80 -12.15
N SER A 89 9.74 -15.22 -12.86
CA SER A 89 9.38 -15.60 -14.22
C SER A 89 8.77 -14.42 -14.97
N MET A 90 9.09 -14.32 -16.26
CA MET A 90 8.43 -13.39 -17.19
C MET A 90 7.07 -13.92 -17.70
N SER A 91 6.69 -15.14 -17.31
CA SER A 91 5.43 -15.77 -17.69
C SER A 91 4.43 -15.70 -16.54
N GLY A 92 3.36 -14.94 -16.71
CA GLY A 92 2.32 -14.76 -15.70
C GLY A 92 1.58 -13.44 -15.90
N LEU A 93 0.71 -13.11 -14.93
CA LEU A 93 0.06 -11.81 -14.86
C LEU A 93 1.02 -10.81 -14.20
N PRO A 94 1.34 -9.66 -14.84
CA PRO A 94 2.11 -8.61 -14.19
C PRO A 94 1.42 -8.14 -12.90
N PHE A 95 2.21 -7.94 -11.84
CA PHE A 95 1.68 -7.66 -10.50
C PHE A 95 0.77 -6.43 -10.46
N ILE A 96 1.04 -5.42 -11.28
CA ILE A 96 0.24 -4.19 -11.39
C ILE A 96 -1.21 -4.48 -11.82
N PHE A 97 -1.44 -5.59 -12.52
CA PHE A 97 -2.78 -6.06 -12.89
C PHE A 97 -3.36 -7.04 -11.88
N VAL A 98 -2.52 -7.73 -11.10
CA VAL A 98 -2.97 -8.47 -9.92
C VAL A 98 -3.54 -7.50 -8.89
N GLU A 99 -2.82 -6.42 -8.60
CA GLU A 99 -3.24 -5.35 -7.69
C GLU A 99 -4.50 -4.62 -8.19
N ARG A 100 -4.56 -4.31 -9.48
CA ARG A 100 -5.79 -3.78 -10.08
C ARG A 100 -6.96 -4.75 -9.94
N TYR A 101 -6.73 -6.05 -10.16
CA TYR A 101 -7.79 -7.06 -10.03
C TYR A 101 -8.35 -7.07 -8.61
N ILE A 102 -7.50 -7.01 -7.59
CA ILE A 102 -7.93 -6.96 -6.18
C ILE A 102 -8.89 -5.79 -5.96
N LEU A 103 -8.50 -4.58 -6.33
CA LEU A 103 -9.37 -3.41 -6.12
C LEU A 103 -10.64 -3.45 -6.97
N GLN A 104 -10.56 -4.01 -8.18
CA GLN A 104 -11.68 -4.01 -9.11
C GLN A 104 -12.67 -5.14 -8.86
N TYR A 105 -12.25 -6.31 -8.40
CA TYR A 105 -13.10 -7.53 -8.41
C TYR A 105 -13.20 -8.26 -7.06
N SER A 106 -12.35 -7.97 -6.08
CA SER A 106 -12.46 -8.62 -4.76
C SER A 106 -13.50 -7.91 -3.88
N ASP A 107 -14.39 -8.71 -3.28
CA ASP A 107 -15.37 -8.23 -2.30
C ASP A 107 -14.74 -8.10 -0.90
N THR A 108 -13.80 -8.99 -0.57
CA THR A 108 -13.14 -9.07 0.73
C THR A 108 -11.63 -9.31 0.63
N ILE A 109 -10.91 -9.17 1.74
CA ILE A 109 -9.50 -9.58 1.79
C ILE A 109 -9.31 -11.06 1.43
N ASP A 110 -10.21 -11.95 1.85
CA ASP A 110 -10.08 -13.39 1.58
C ASP A 110 -10.18 -13.70 0.09
N ASP A 111 -11.06 -13.00 -0.65
CA ASP A 111 -11.13 -13.12 -2.11
C ASP A 111 -9.82 -12.66 -2.76
N ALA A 112 -9.23 -11.58 -2.25
CA ALA A 112 -7.95 -11.08 -2.72
C ALA A 112 -6.82 -12.09 -2.46
N LEU A 113 -6.75 -12.70 -1.27
CA LEU A 113 -5.76 -13.71 -0.95
C LEU A 113 -5.94 -14.97 -1.80
N SER A 114 -7.18 -15.43 -2.00
CA SER A 114 -7.49 -16.58 -2.86
C SER A 114 -7.05 -16.32 -4.29
N PHE A 115 -7.37 -15.14 -4.84
CA PHE A 115 -6.92 -14.78 -6.18
C PHE A 115 -5.39 -14.70 -6.28
N ILE A 116 -4.74 -14.08 -5.29
CA ILE A 116 -3.28 -14.02 -5.24
C ILE A 116 -2.69 -15.42 -5.18
N ALA A 117 -3.28 -16.36 -4.43
CA ALA A 117 -2.80 -17.74 -4.30
C ALA A 117 -2.83 -18.50 -5.63
N ASP A 118 -3.86 -18.28 -6.43
CA ASP A 118 -4.12 -19.02 -7.67
C ASP A 118 -3.47 -18.40 -8.92
N VAL A 119 -3.28 -17.08 -8.95
CA VAL A 119 -2.76 -16.39 -10.14
C VAL A 119 -1.32 -16.82 -10.45
N LYS A 120 -0.97 -16.88 -11.73
CA LYS A 120 0.42 -17.06 -12.17
C LYS A 120 1.20 -15.76 -11.94
N ARG A 121 1.90 -15.70 -10.81
CA ARG A 121 2.74 -14.58 -10.36
C ARG A 121 4.07 -14.55 -11.12
N THR A 122 4.80 -13.44 -11.04
CA THR A 122 5.97 -13.17 -11.89
C THR A 122 7.25 -12.79 -11.13
N CYS A 123 7.22 -11.75 -10.29
CA CYS A 123 8.41 -11.15 -9.66
C CYS A 123 8.36 -11.21 -8.13
N HIS A 124 9.48 -10.89 -7.49
CA HIS A 124 9.60 -10.82 -6.03
C HIS A 124 9.04 -9.51 -5.48
N LEU A 125 8.01 -9.63 -4.65
CA LEU A 125 7.32 -8.49 -4.03
C LEU A 125 6.96 -8.80 -2.57
N ILE A 126 6.78 -7.73 -1.81
CA ILE A 126 6.01 -7.75 -0.57
C ILE A 126 4.76 -6.92 -0.85
N LEU A 127 3.59 -7.55 -0.83
CA LEU A 127 2.31 -6.86 -0.95
C LEU A 127 1.68 -6.66 0.44
N GLY A 128 0.78 -5.70 0.53
CA GLY A 128 -0.07 -5.45 1.67
C GLY A 128 -1.49 -5.26 1.18
N VAL A 129 -2.43 -6.02 1.72
CA VAL A 129 -3.86 -5.85 1.48
C VAL A 129 -4.52 -5.61 2.83
N ALA A 130 -5.30 -4.53 2.96
CA ALA A 130 -6.08 -4.30 4.17
C ALA A 130 -7.56 -4.12 3.83
N ASP A 131 -8.41 -4.44 4.81
CA ASP A 131 -9.86 -4.46 4.69
C ASP A 131 -10.49 -3.64 5.81
N GLY A 132 -11.11 -2.52 5.41
CA GLY A 132 -11.78 -1.60 6.33
C GLY A 132 -13.10 -2.11 6.89
N ASN A 133 -13.74 -3.09 6.25
CA ASN A 133 -14.97 -3.71 6.74
C ASN A 133 -14.67 -4.77 7.81
N LEU A 134 -13.64 -5.59 7.57
CA LEU A 134 -13.24 -6.66 8.48
C LEU A 134 -12.27 -6.22 9.58
N GLY A 135 -11.69 -5.02 9.47
CA GLY A 135 -10.81 -4.53 10.51
C GLY A 135 -9.47 -5.28 10.55
N THR A 136 -8.88 -5.60 9.40
CA THR A 136 -7.67 -6.44 9.34
C THR A 136 -6.77 -6.11 8.15
N ALA A 137 -5.52 -6.56 8.20
CA ALA A 137 -4.59 -6.48 7.07
C ALA A 137 -3.74 -7.75 6.94
N ARG A 138 -3.22 -7.99 5.74
CA ARG A 138 -2.27 -9.05 5.43
C ARG A 138 -1.07 -8.50 4.70
N MET A 139 0.10 -8.94 5.11
CA MET A 139 1.31 -8.83 4.30
C MET A 139 1.47 -10.12 3.49
N ILE A 140 1.82 -10.00 2.22
CA ILE A 140 2.03 -11.14 1.34
C ILE A 140 3.47 -11.13 0.85
N GLN A 141 4.20 -12.18 1.16
CA GLN A 141 5.42 -12.49 0.43
C GLN A 141 5.03 -13.14 -0.89
N TYR A 142 5.50 -12.56 -1.99
CA TYR A 142 5.00 -12.85 -3.32
C TYR A 142 6.16 -13.12 -4.29
N SER A 143 6.09 -14.24 -5.00
CA SER A 143 7.00 -14.58 -6.11
C SER A 143 6.29 -15.44 -7.16
N HIS A 144 7.00 -15.78 -8.24
CA HIS A 144 6.49 -16.72 -9.23
C HIS A 144 6.15 -18.09 -8.61
N SER A 145 7.08 -18.67 -7.84
CA SER A 145 6.94 -20.05 -7.36
C SER A 145 6.46 -20.19 -5.91
N LYS A 146 6.41 -19.11 -5.13
CA LYS A 146 5.98 -19.12 -3.73
C LYS A 146 5.07 -17.95 -3.39
N VAL A 147 4.20 -18.17 -2.43
CA VAL A 147 3.38 -17.13 -1.81
C VAL A 147 3.14 -17.50 -0.35
N ASN A 148 3.34 -16.54 0.54
CA ASN A 148 3.03 -16.70 1.96
C ASN A 148 2.22 -15.50 2.45
N PHE A 149 1.27 -15.75 3.34
CA PHE A 149 0.35 -14.75 3.87
C PHE A 149 0.61 -14.55 5.35
N PHE A 150 0.73 -13.29 5.76
CA PHE A 150 1.07 -12.93 7.12
C PHE A 150 0.11 -11.92 7.74
N ASP A 151 -0.18 -12.10 9.02
CA ASP A 151 -0.86 -11.17 9.91
C ASP A 151 0.06 -10.72 11.06
N ASP A 152 -0.50 -10.07 12.08
CA ASP A 152 0.24 -9.61 13.26
C ASP A 152 0.78 -10.75 14.13
N GLN A 153 0.19 -11.95 14.05
CA GLN A 153 0.56 -13.09 14.87
C GLN A 153 1.70 -13.90 14.24
N ASN A 154 1.80 -13.92 12.91
CA ASN A 154 2.80 -14.72 12.20
C ASN A 154 3.74 -13.90 11.29
N LEU A 155 3.73 -12.56 11.37
CA LEU A 155 4.59 -11.66 10.57
C LEU A 155 6.03 -12.15 10.49
N GLN A 156 6.57 -12.12 9.27
CA GLN A 156 7.94 -12.46 8.90
C GLN A 156 8.61 -11.29 8.16
N PRO A 157 9.94 -11.21 8.17
CA PRO A 157 10.87 -12.00 8.97
C PRO A 157 10.76 -11.65 10.46
N LEU A 158 10.72 -12.63 11.37
CA LEU A 158 10.73 -12.35 12.80
C LEU A 158 12.18 -12.17 13.28
N ALA A 159 12.52 -10.96 13.74
CA ALA A 159 13.84 -10.64 14.27
C ALA A 159 13.79 -9.46 15.26
N ASP A 160 14.87 -9.22 16.01
CA ASP A 160 14.95 -8.08 16.95
C ASP A 160 14.78 -6.71 16.27
N TRP A 161 15.13 -6.62 14.99
CA TRP A 161 14.97 -5.42 14.15
C TRP A 161 13.63 -5.37 13.40
N HIS A 162 12.83 -6.44 13.47
CA HIS A 162 11.49 -6.53 12.90
C HIS A 162 10.58 -7.40 13.80
N PRO A 163 10.31 -6.95 15.04
CA PRO A 163 9.44 -7.67 15.95
C PRO A 163 7.98 -7.48 15.56
N ARG A 164 7.12 -8.43 15.95
CA ARG A 164 5.68 -8.34 15.76
C ARG A 164 5.08 -7.25 16.64
N ILE A 165 4.15 -6.50 16.09
CA ILE A 165 3.33 -5.51 16.79
C ILE A 165 1.89 -6.02 16.73
N PRO A 166 1.17 -6.15 17.86
CA PRO A 166 -0.24 -6.52 17.83
C PRO A 166 -1.05 -5.59 16.91
N ASN A 167 -1.95 -6.15 16.12
CA ASN A 167 -2.79 -5.45 15.15
C ASN A 167 -2.02 -4.60 14.10
N ALA A 168 -0.84 -5.07 13.69
CA ALA A 168 -0.05 -4.41 12.67
C ALA A 168 0.74 -5.41 11.81
N ILE A 169 0.72 -5.16 10.50
CA ILE A 169 1.71 -5.65 9.54
C ILE A 169 2.50 -4.45 9.02
N TYR A 170 3.79 -4.63 8.76
CA TYR A 170 4.63 -3.57 8.23
C TYR A 170 5.82 -4.14 7.46
N SER A 171 6.35 -3.36 6.53
CA SER A 171 7.62 -3.66 5.88
C SER A 171 8.27 -2.39 5.37
N GLY A 172 9.59 -2.29 5.53
CA GLY A 172 10.41 -1.16 5.15
C GLY A 172 11.54 -1.57 4.20
N MET A 173 11.54 -0.96 3.02
CA MET A 173 12.55 -0.97 1.96
C MET A 173 12.73 -2.27 1.19
N ASP A 174 13.02 -3.38 1.85
CA ASP A 174 13.24 -4.70 1.26
C ASP A 174 12.98 -5.79 2.32
N TRP A 175 12.93 -7.07 1.92
CA TRP A 175 12.68 -8.20 2.82
C TRP A 175 13.66 -8.22 4.00
N LEU A 176 14.97 -8.12 3.72
CA LEU A 176 16.03 -8.04 4.73
C LEU A 176 16.66 -6.65 4.75
N CYS A 177 15.99 -5.69 5.38
CA CYS A 177 16.52 -4.35 5.58
C CYS A 177 16.45 -3.87 7.04
N PRO A 178 17.29 -4.41 7.95
CA PRO A 178 17.17 -4.20 9.39
C PRO A 178 17.01 -2.75 9.82
N SER A 179 17.81 -1.83 9.27
CA SER A 179 17.78 -0.42 9.65
C SER A 179 16.48 0.29 9.28
N ARG A 180 15.86 -0.07 8.15
CA ARG A 180 14.60 0.55 7.68
C ARG A 180 13.40 -0.08 8.35
N GLN A 181 13.41 -1.40 8.49
CA GLN A 181 12.42 -2.17 9.23
C GLN A 181 12.31 -1.66 10.68
N PHE A 182 13.46 -1.56 11.38
CA PHE A 182 13.50 -1.09 12.76
C PHE A 182 13.06 0.37 12.91
N LYS A 183 13.38 1.22 11.94
CA LYS A 183 12.95 2.62 11.93
C LYS A 183 11.44 2.74 11.77
N LEU A 184 10.83 1.94 10.90
CA LEU A 184 9.38 1.88 10.72
C LEU A 184 8.69 1.31 11.98
N TYR A 185 9.24 0.23 12.55
CA TYR A 185 8.81 -0.33 13.83
C TYR A 185 8.78 0.73 14.95
N THR A 186 9.86 1.49 15.09
CA THR A 186 9.98 2.54 16.11
C THR A 186 8.90 3.61 15.91
N ALA A 187 8.71 4.07 14.67
CA ALA A 187 7.72 5.10 14.35
C ALA A 187 6.27 4.68 14.64
N ILE A 188 5.95 3.39 14.41
CA ILE A 188 4.64 2.82 14.71
C ILE A 188 4.46 2.65 16.22
N THR A 189 5.45 2.05 16.92
CA THR A 189 5.31 1.72 18.34
C THR A 189 5.30 2.95 19.25
N GLU A 190 6.04 4.02 18.92
CA GLU A 190 6.00 5.29 19.64
C GLU A 190 4.61 5.96 19.64
N GLN A 191 3.75 5.58 18.69
CA GLN A 191 2.41 6.16 18.52
C GLN A 191 1.29 5.13 18.70
N TYR A 192 1.60 3.91 19.13
CA TYR A 192 0.68 2.80 19.17
C TYR A 192 -0.61 3.15 19.94
N GLY A 193 -1.76 2.90 19.31
CA GLY A 193 -3.09 3.21 19.85
C GLY A 193 -3.54 4.66 19.67
N GLN A 194 -2.69 5.53 19.12
CA GLN A 194 -2.99 6.93 18.83
C GLN A 194 -2.78 7.30 17.35
N ILE A 195 -2.52 6.30 16.48
CA ILE A 195 -2.23 6.54 15.07
C ILE A 195 -3.49 7.00 14.34
N THR A 196 -3.40 8.14 13.65
CA THR A 196 -4.39 8.69 12.72
C THR A 196 -3.75 8.90 11.35
N PRO A 197 -4.51 9.14 10.28
CA PRO A 197 -3.92 9.50 8.99
C PRO A 197 -2.96 10.71 9.07
N GLU A 198 -3.32 11.73 9.85
CA GLU A 198 -2.50 12.94 10.04
C GLU A 198 -1.22 12.64 10.82
N SER A 199 -1.28 11.80 11.86
CA SER A 199 -0.08 11.41 12.61
C SER A 199 0.81 10.49 11.77
N SER A 200 0.23 9.61 10.95
CA SER A 200 0.99 8.82 9.98
C SER A 200 1.76 9.69 8.99
N ILE A 201 1.14 10.73 8.44
CA ILE A 201 1.80 11.68 7.54
C ILE A 201 2.91 12.45 8.26
N LYS A 202 2.64 12.98 9.46
CA LYS A 202 3.59 13.89 10.14
C LYS A 202 4.71 13.17 10.87
N ASN A 203 4.42 12.02 11.47
CA ASN A 203 5.28 11.37 12.44
C ASN A 203 5.81 10.01 11.96
N ILE A 204 5.15 9.35 11.00
CA ILE A 204 5.65 8.09 10.44
C ILE A 204 6.39 8.33 9.13
N THR A 205 5.72 8.79 8.08
CA THR A 205 6.34 8.91 6.75
C THR A 205 7.48 9.93 6.74
N ALA A 206 7.31 11.08 7.42
CA ALA A 206 8.36 12.09 7.54
C ALA A 206 9.54 11.65 8.41
N TYR A 207 9.30 10.90 9.50
CA TYR A 207 10.37 10.36 10.34
C TYR A 207 11.15 9.29 9.59
N VAL A 208 10.46 8.30 9.02
CA VAL A 208 11.05 7.19 8.27
C VAL A 208 11.76 7.72 7.02
N LYS A 209 11.29 8.83 6.45
CA LYS A 209 11.70 9.39 5.14
C LYS A 209 11.45 8.35 4.05
N THR A 210 10.16 8.08 3.82
CA THR A 210 9.69 7.12 2.81
C THR A 210 8.55 7.70 1.99
N GLY A 211 8.54 7.33 0.71
CA GLY A 211 7.74 7.92 -0.34
C GLY A 211 8.39 9.15 -0.94
N ASP A 212 9.60 8.99 -1.49
CA ASP A 212 10.27 10.07 -2.23
C ASP A 212 9.44 10.51 -3.44
N LEU A 213 8.95 9.56 -4.24
CA LEU A 213 8.17 9.82 -5.45
C LEU A 213 6.67 9.95 -5.16
N HIS A 214 6.11 9.05 -4.36
CA HIS A 214 4.67 9.02 -4.08
C HIS A 214 4.36 8.45 -2.70
N VAL A 215 3.32 8.99 -2.04
CA VAL A 215 2.76 8.44 -0.80
C VAL A 215 1.24 8.40 -0.90
N GLY A 216 0.65 7.27 -0.51
CA GLY A 216 -0.76 7.10 -0.18
C GLY A 216 -0.93 6.67 1.29
N VAL A 217 -1.71 7.41 2.06
CA VAL A 217 -2.17 7.02 3.40
C VAL A 217 -3.68 6.84 3.36
N TYR A 218 -4.16 5.66 3.73
CA TYR A 218 -5.56 5.29 3.63
C TYR A 218 -6.18 5.24 5.02
N ASP A 219 -7.38 5.81 5.17
CA ASP A 219 -8.33 5.51 6.23
C ASP A 219 -9.43 4.66 5.60
N LEU A 220 -9.28 3.33 5.69
CA LEU A 220 -10.22 2.40 5.07
C LEU A 220 -11.56 2.36 5.81
N THR A 221 -11.56 2.67 7.12
CA THR A 221 -12.78 2.73 7.94
C THR A 221 -13.66 3.90 7.52
N ASP A 222 -13.07 5.08 7.32
CA ASP A 222 -13.80 6.28 6.88
C ASP A 222 -13.90 6.39 5.36
N ASN A 223 -13.23 5.50 4.61
CA ASN A 223 -13.16 5.47 3.16
C ASN A 223 -12.59 6.78 2.57
N VAL A 224 -11.42 7.18 3.08
CA VAL A 224 -10.70 8.40 2.71
C VAL A 224 -9.25 8.03 2.39
N MET A 225 -8.67 8.70 1.39
CA MET A 225 -7.23 8.61 1.15
C MET A 225 -6.56 9.96 1.12
N TYR A 226 -5.30 9.99 1.55
CA TYR A 226 -4.42 11.14 1.52
C TYR A 226 -3.26 10.80 0.59
N VAL A 227 -3.05 11.62 -0.43
CA VAL A 227 -2.03 11.37 -1.44
C VAL A 227 -1.08 12.54 -1.59
N ALA A 228 0.20 12.24 -1.75
CA ALA A 228 1.21 13.20 -2.15
C ALA A 228 2.06 12.61 -3.28
N ASN A 229 2.52 13.47 -4.17
CA ASN A 229 3.45 13.12 -5.24
C ASN A 229 4.65 14.07 -5.15
N ALA A 230 5.81 13.63 -5.63
CA ALA A 230 6.99 14.47 -5.76
C ALA A 230 6.68 15.74 -6.55
N ARG A 231 7.49 16.77 -6.32
CA ARG A 231 7.34 18.06 -6.98
C ARG A 231 7.50 17.94 -8.49
N GLY A 232 6.51 18.38 -9.24
CA GLY A 232 6.63 18.56 -10.69
C GLY A 232 7.76 19.56 -11.03
N THR A 233 8.36 19.40 -12.19
CA THR A 233 9.45 20.23 -12.72
C THR A 233 9.13 21.73 -12.67
N ASN A 234 7.86 22.10 -12.91
CA ASN A 234 7.39 23.49 -12.92
C ASN A 234 6.72 23.94 -11.61
N GLU A 235 6.80 23.14 -10.55
CA GLU A 235 6.19 23.43 -9.25
C GLU A 235 7.21 23.94 -8.22
N GLN A 236 6.71 24.54 -7.14
CA GLN A 236 7.53 25.03 -6.02
C GLN A 236 7.39 24.12 -4.78
N GLY A 237 8.26 24.34 -3.79
CA GLY A 237 8.25 23.61 -2.52
C GLY A 237 9.26 22.46 -2.45
N PRO A 238 9.16 21.60 -1.42
CA PRO A 238 10.06 20.47 -1.24
C PRO A 238 9.90 19.44 -2.37
N LEU A 239 10.98 18.73 -2.68
CA LEU A 239 11.04 17.76 -3.76
C LEU A 239 10.25 16.48 -3.42
N GLU A 240 10.58 15.87 -2.28
CA GLU A 240 10.09 14.54 -1.92
C GLU A 240 8.62 14.56 -1.45
N ALA A 241 7.82 13.58 -1.89
CA ALA A 241 6.39 13.54 -1.62
C ALA A 241 6.07 13.53 -0.11
N TYR A 242 6.84 12.82 0.72
CA TYR A 242 6.64 12.80 2.17
C TYR A 242 6.86 14.16 2.88
N LYS A 243 7.44 15.15 2.20
CA LYS A 243 7.58 16.53 2.70
C LYS A 243 6.54 17.48 2.11
N ARG A 244 5.75 17.03 1.13
CA ARG A 244 4.79 17.86 0.41
C ARG A 244 3.42 17.83 1.08
N GLN A 245 2.57 18.76 0.68
CA GLN A 245 1.19 18.80 1.12
C GLN A 245 0.44 17.59 0.53
N PHE A 246 -0.32 16.91 1.39
CA PHE A 246 -1.19 15.81 0.98
C PHE A 246 -2.55 16.34 0.52
N VAL A 247 -3.07 15.77 -0.55
CA VAL A 247 -4.44 15.98 -1.01
C VAL A 247 -5.32 14.90 -0.38
N ARG A 248 -6.38 15.33 0.32
CA ARG A 248 -7.41 14.43 0.85
C ARG A 248 -8.46 14.18 -0.23
N VAL A 249 -8.76 12.91 -0.48
CA VAL A 249 -9.82 12.46 -1.40
C VAL A 249 -10.84 11.66 -0.60
N ASP A 250 -12.10 12.10 -0.63
CA ASP A 250 -13.21 11.44 0.07
C ASP A 250 -13.90 10.44 -0.86
N LEU A 251 -13.62 9.16 -0.70
CA LEU A 251 -14.07 8.15 -1.65
C LEU A 251 -15.54 7.79 -1.48
N ASN A 252 -16.17 8.15 -0.36
CA ASN A 252 -17.63 8.07 -0.24
C ASN A 252 -18.31 9.00 -1.25
N ILE A 253 -17.74 10.19 -1.45
CA ILE A 253 -18.22 11.14 -2.46
C ILE A 253 -17.84 10.64 -3.85
N GLU A 254 -16.57 10.33 -4.08
CA GLU A 254 -16.07 10.03 -5.42
C GLU A 254 -16.73 8.78 -6.02
N PHE A 255 -16.92 7.70 -5.25
CA PHE A 255 -17.58 6.49 -5.77
C PHE A 255 -19.09 6.68 -6.01
N ALA A 256 -19.73 7.61 -5.30
CA ALA A 256 -21.15 7.91 -5.46
C ALA A 256 -21.46 8.86 -6.63
N ARG A 257 -20.44 9.51 -7.23
CA ARG A 257 -20.65 10.41 -8.39
C ARG A 257 -21.26 9.63 -9.56
N GLN A 258 -22.47 10.01 -9.95
CA GLN A 258 -23.12 9.51 -11.15
C GLN A 258 -22.47 10.12 -12.40
N ARG A 259 -22.31 9.32 -13.45
CA ARG A 259 -21.87 9.76 -14.77
C ARG A 259 -23.06 9.85 -15.71
#